data_AF-A0A3S1CTS5-F1
#
_entry.id   AF-A0A3S1CTS5-F1
#
_cell.length_a   1.000
_cell.length_b   1.000
_cell.length_c   1.000
_cell.angle_alpha   90.00
_cell.angle_beta   90.00
_cell.angle_gamma   90.00
#
_symmetry.space_group_name_H-M   'P 1'
#
loop_
_entity.id
_entity.type
_entity.pdbx_description
1 polymer ?
#
loop_
_entity_poly.entity_id
_entity_poly.type
_entity_poly.pdbx_seq_one_letter_code
_entity_poly.pdbx_strand_id
1 'polypeptide(L)'
;DLHSGPFDDFIQIDAPINHGNSGGPLMDVSGNVVGINTAIFSPNGGSVGVGFAIPSDQAQKVVAKLMKGGSIQYGYLGVQIQPVTPDVASAVGLGQPSGALVSEVSDGSPAAKAGIETGDVVTSFAGQQIKDPKDLSRAVADVSPGETETLGVWRKGQNVKISVDVGRNGDDVETASAGGGPETPSAQQGLRAPAIGLGLMDVTPDVRQAMNLAPN
;
A
#
# COMPACT_ATOMS: atom_id res chain seq x y z
N ASP A 1 -0.75 11.20 -7.27
CA ASP A 1 -0.47 9.89 -6.65
C ASP A 1 -0.95 9.94 -5.20
N LEU A 2 -1.80 8.99 -4.80
CA LEU A 2 -2.46 8.96 -3.48
C LEU A 2 -1.61 8.26 -2.40
N HIS A 3 -0.44 7.71 -2.74
CA HIS A 3 0.44 7.00 -1.78
C HIS A 3 -0.31 5.97 -0.91
N SER A 4 -1.42 5.39 -1.39
CA SER A 4 -2.35 4.56 -0.61
C SER A 4 -2.01 3.06 -0.68
N GLY A 5 -0.95 2.70 -1.39
CA GLY A 5 -0.43 1.34 -1.44
C GLY A 5 0.53 1.14 -2.61
N PRO A 6 1.21 -0.01 -2.67
CA PRO A 6 2.14 -0.30 -3.75
C PRO A 6 1.45 -0.50 -5.12
N PHE A 7 0.12 -0.62 -5.16
CA PHE A 7 -0.65 -1.05 -6.34
C PHE A 7 -1.28 0.08 -7.15
N ASP A 8 -1.06 1.34 -6.76
CA ASP A 8 -1.91 2.41 -7.27
C ASP A 8 -1.30 3.10 -8.49
N ASP A 9 -1.70 2.64 -9.68
CA ASP A 9 -1.66 3.38 -10.95
C ASP A 9 -3.09 3.81 -11.31
N PHE A 10 -3.65 4.76 -10.56
CA PHE A 10 -4.99 5.28 -10.82
C PHE A 10 -5.03 6.19 -12.05
N ILE A 11 -6.15 6.14 -12.78
CA ILE A 11 -6.51 7.21 -13.71
C ILE A 11 -6.99 8.39 -12.87
N GLN A 12 -6.28 9.50 -12.94
CA GLN A 12 -6.74 10.76 -12.37
C GLN A 12 -7.73 11.42 -13.33
N ILE A 13 -8.87 11.83 -12.80
CA ILE A 13 -9.92 12.50 -13.58
C ILE A 13 -10.32 13.83 -12.93
N ASP A 14 -10.58 14.82 -13.78
CA ASP A 14 -11.13 16.14 -13.41
C ASP A 14 -12.67 16.14 -13.43
N ALA A 15 -13.27 14.96 -13.58
CA ALA A 15 -14.71 14.79 -13.48
C ALA A 15 -15.11 14.70 -12.00
N PRO A 16 -16.14 15.44 -11.55
CA PRO A 16 -16.62 15.36 -10.17
C PRO A 16 -17.10 13.94 -9.83
N ILE A 17 -16.36 13.25 -8.96
CA ILE A 17 -16.84 12.03 -8.29
C ILE A 17 -17.36 12.44 -6.91
N ASN A 18 -18.49 11.88 -6.52
CA ASN A 18 -19.08 12.03 -5.18
C ASN A 18 -19.39 10.65 -4.61
N HIS A 19 -19.70 10.60 -3.31
CA HIS A 19 -20.25 9.40 -2.68
C HIS A 19 -21.44 8.86 -3.49
N GLY A 20 -21.46 7.55 -3.72
CA GLY A 20 -22.45 6.86 -4.53
C GLY A 20 -22.03 6.60 -5.99
N ASN A 21 -21.01 7.29 -6.51
CA ASN A 21 -20.47 7.02 -7.85
C ASN A 21 -19.34 5.98 -7.86
N SER A 22 -18.74 5.69 -6.69
CA SER A 22 -17.73 4.62 -6.55
C SER A 22 -18.31 3.27 -6.93
N GLY A 23 -17.54 2.48 -7.70
CA GLY A 23 -17.97 1.21 -8.30
C GLY A 23 -18.59 1.36 -9.70
N GLY A 24 -18.98 2.57 -10.11
CA GLY A 24 -19.48 2.85 -11.45
C GLY A 24 -18.38 2.91 -12.53
N PRO A 25 -18.74 2.76 -13.83
CA PRO A 25 -17.77 2.81 -14.92
C PRO A 25 -17.29 4.24 -15.19
N LEU A 26 -15.99 4.37 -15.48
CA LEU A 26 -15.43 5.51 -16.19
C LEU A 26 -15.43 5.19 -17.69
N MET A 27 -16.04 6.05 -18.50
CA MET A 27 -16.22 5.84 -19.94
C MET A 27 -15.41 6.86 -20.76
N ASP A 28 -14.88 6.45 -21.91
CA ASP A 28 -14.38 7.38 -22.93
C ASP A 28 -15.52 7.96 -23.79
N VAL A 29 -15.19 8.89 -24.69
CA VAL A 29 -16.16 9.54 -25.60
C VAL A 29 -16.81 8.59 -26.61
N SER A 30 -16.27 7.39 -26.78
CA SER A 30 -16.82 6.35 -27.65
C SER A 30 -17.73 5.38 -26.88
N GLY A 31 -17.87 5.55 -25.57
CA GLY A 31 -18.67 4.68 -24.71
C GLY A 31 -17.93 3.41 -24.26
N ASN A 32 -16.60 3.35 -24.38
CA ASN A 32 -15.83 2.23 -23.85
C ASN A 32 -15.54 2.46 -22.36
N VAL A 33 -15.62 1.39 -21.56
CA VAL A 33 -15.23 1.43 -20.14
C VAL A 33 -13.70 1.46 -20.07
N VAL A 34 -13.14 2.56 -19.58
CA VAL A 34 -11.69 2.75 -19.42
C VAL A 34 -11.23 2.58 -17.97
N GLY A 35 -12.15 2.60 -16.99
CA GLY A 35 -11.84 2.34 -15.59
C GLY A 35 -13.08 2.16 -14.70
N ILE A 36 -12.85 1.94 -13.41
CA ILE A 36 -13.87 1.86 -12.36
C ILE A 36 -13.62 2.97 -11.36
N ASN A 37 -14.59 3.85 -11.15
CA ASN A 37 -14.53 4.93 -10.18
C ASN A 37 -14.29 4.38 -8.77
N THR A 38 -13.27 4.86 -8.06
CA THR A 38 -12.85 4.26 -6.78
C THR A 38 -12.88 5.26 -5.64
N ALA A 39 -12.12 6.34 -5.75
CA ALA A 39 -11.91 7.28 -4.66
C ALA A 39 -11.84 8.73 -5.15
N ILE A 40 -11.95 9.65 -4.21
CA ILE A 40 -11.68 11.08 -4.41
C ILE A 40 -10.56 11.51 -3.48
N PHE A 41 -9.76 12.48 -3.90
CA PHE A 41 -9.00 13.24 -2.92
C PHE A 41 -9.96 14.20 -2.22
N SER A 42 -10.09 14.11 -0.90
CA SER A 42 -10.99 14.99 -0.16
C SER A 42 -10.45 15.35 1.22
N PRO A 43 -10.01 16.60 1.43
CA PRO A 43 -9.60 17.09 2.75
C PRO A 43 -10.77 17.14 3.76
N ASN A 44 -12.02 17.32 3.30
CA ASN A 44 -13.20 17.62 4.14
C ASN A 44 -14.45 16.76 3.79
N GLY A 45 -14.30 15.66 3.05
CA GLY A 45 -15.41 14.79 2.59
C GLY A 45 -16.13 15.24 1.31
N GLY A 46 -15.86 16.44 0.78
CA GLY A 46 -16.34 16.92 -0.52
C GLY A 46 -15.33 16.73 -1.67
N SER A 47 -15.83 16.50 -2.88
CA SER A 47 -14.99 16.42 -4.10
C SER A 47 -14.30 17.76 -4.36
N VAL A 48 -12.97 17.76 -4.46
CA VAL A 48 -12.20 18.96 -4.86
C VAL A 48 -11.88 18.97 -6.36
N GLY A 49 -12.63 18.23 -7.17
CA GLY A 49 -12.39 18.10 -8.61
C GLY A 49 -11.29 17.09 -8.96
N VAL A 50 -10.89 16.23 -8.03
CA VAL A 50 -9.88 15.18 -8.28
C VAL A 50 -10.45 13.82 -7.92
N GLY A 51 -10.87 13.08 -8.95
CA GLY A 51 -11.30 11.69 -8.85
C GLY A 51 -10.22 10.70 -9.27
N PHE A 52 -10.34 9.48 -8.78
CA PHE A 52 -9.48 8.36 -9.13
C PHE A 52 -10.29 7.15 -9.57
N ALA A 53 -9.86 6.53 -10.66
CA ALA A 53 -10.43 5.29 -11.15
C ALA A 53 -9.35 4.21 -11.31
N ILE A 54 -9.68 2.97 -10.93
CA ILE A 54 -8.87 1.79 -11.25
C ILE A 54 -8.95 1.57 -12.77
N PRO A 55 -7.82 1.46 -13.49
CA PRO A 55 -7.80 1.14 -14.92
C PRO A 55 -8.57 -0.14 -15.27
N SER A 56 -9.25 -0.14 -16.41
CA SER A 56 -10.08 -1.27 -16.85
C SER A 56 -9.30 -2.57 -17.08
N ASP A 57 -8.05 -2.50 -17.54
CA ASP A 57 -7.16 -3.64 -17.72
C ASP A 57 -6.79 -4.30 -16.38
N GLN A 58 -6.58 -3.50 -15.34
CA GLN A 58 -6.34 -3.98 -13.98
C GLN A 58 -7.61 -4.63 -13.40
N ALA A 59 -8.76 -3.97 -13.56
CA ALA A 59 -10.04 -4.52 -13.13
C ALA A 59 -10.35 -5.88 -13.81
N GLN A 60 -10.05 -6.02 -15.10
CA GLN A 60 -10.23 -7.27 -15.83
C GLN A 60 -9.41 -8.42 -15.25
N LYS A 61 -8.14 -8.19 -14.89
CA LYS A 61 -7.28 -9.21 -14.25
C LYS A 61 -7.87 -9.68 -12.93
N VAL A 62 -8.33 -8.74 -12.12
CA VAL A 62 -8.97 -9.01 -10.82
C VAL A 62 -10.25 -9.84 -10.99
N VAL A 63 -11.15 -9.41 -11.88
CA VAL A 63 -12.40 -10.14 -12.17
C VAL A 63 -12.12 -11.55 -12.66
N ALA A 64 -11.14 -11.73 -13.56
CA ALA A 64 -10.74 -13.04 -14.05
C ALA A 64 -10.21 -13.95 -12.93
N LYS A 65 -9.45 -13.41 -11.96
CA LYS A 65 -9.00 -14.16 -10.76
C LYS A 65 -10.19 -14.55 -9.87
N LEU A 66 -11.09 -13.62 -9.59
CA LEU A 66 -12.29 -13.86 -8.77
C LEU A 66 -13.23 -14.91 -9.36
N MET A 67 -13.48 -14.86 -10.68
CA MET A 67 -14.33 -15.84 -11.37
C MET A 67 -13.79 -17.28 -11.30
N LYS A 68 -12.47 -17.46 -11.10
CA LYS A 68 -11.83 -18.78 -11.02
C LYS A 68 -11.80 -19.39 -9.62
N GLY A 69 -11.90 -18.59 -8.55
CA GLY A 69 -11.60 -19.08 -7.19
C GLY A 69 -12.20 -18.29 -6.02
N GLY A 70 -13.05 -17.30 -6.27
CA GLY A 70 -13.84 -16.59 -5.24
C GLY A 70 -13.08 -15.59 -4.36
N SER A 71 -11.76 -15.72 -4.20
CA SER A 71 -10.92 -14.76 -3.46
C SER A 71 -9.67 -14.34 -4.24
N ILE A 72 -9.30 -13.07 -4.10
CA ILE A 72 -7.99 -12.58 -4.58
C ILE A 72 -6.98 -12.89 -3.49
N GLN A 73 -5.96 -13.66 -3.83
CA GLN A 73 -4.83 -13.89 -2.96
C GLN A 73 -3.62 -13.23 -3.60
N TYR A 74 -2.98 -12.33 -2.85
CA TYR A 74 -1.74 -11.71 -3.26
C TYR A 74 -0.57 -12.55 -2.79
N GLY A 75 0.48 -12.60 -3.60
CA GLY A 75 1.75 -13.17 -3.20
C GLY A 75 2.35 -12.45 -2.00
N TYR A 76 3.13 -13.19 -1.22
CA TYR A 76 3.78 -12.69 -0.02
C TYR A 76 5.19 -13.27 0.10
N LEU A 77 6.19 -12.42 0.27
CA LEU A 77 7.57 -12.84 0.55
C LEU A 77 7.92 -12.76 2.05
N GLY A 78 7.34 -11.81 2.79
CA GLY A 78 7.67 -11.55 4.20
C GLY A 78 8.98 -10.80 4.39
N VAL A 79 9.14 -9.70 3.65
CA VAL A 79 10.24 -8.74 3.79
C VAL A 79 9.70 -7.34 4.01
N GLN A 80 10.37 -6.55 4.84
CA GLN A 80 10.24 -5.11 4.82
C GLN A 80 11.29 -4.51 3.89
N ILE A 81 10.88 -3.53 3.10
CA ILE A 81 11.71 -2.97 2.03
C ILE A 81 11.78 -1.46 2.10
N GLN A 82 12.95 -0.94 1.72
CA GLN A 82 13.25 0.49 1.70
C GLN A 82 13.85 0.90 0.34
N PRO A 83 13.70 2.18 -0.06
CA PRO A 83 14.37 2.69 -1.24
C PRO A 83 15.89 2.62 -1.10
N VAL A 84 16.58 2.34 -2.20
CA VAL A 84 18.04 2.43 -2.27
C VAL A 84 18.41 3.88 -2.57
N THR A 85 18.91 4.61 -1.58
CA THR A 85 19.46 5.96 -1.79
C THR A 85 20.87 5.91 -2.39
N PRO A 86 21.40 7.02 -2.95
CA PRO A 86 22.78 7.07 -3.43
C PRO A 86 23.83 6.70 -2.36
N ASP A 87 23.59 7.08 -1.11
CA ASP A 87 24.48 6.77 0.01
C ASP A 87 24.45 5.27 0.34
N VAL A 88 23.26 4.67 0.36
CA VAL A 88 23.09 3.22 0.55
C VAL A 88 23.78 2.46 -0.58
N ALA A 89 23.54 2.85 -1.84
CA ALA A 89 24.16 2.22 -3.00
C ALA A 89 25.69 2.24 -2.91
N SER A 90 26.25 3.40 -2.54
CA SER A 90 27.69 3.56 -2.35
C SER A 90 28.23 2.68 -1.21
N ALA A 91 27.52 2.62 -0.08
CA ALA A 91 27.90 1.82 1.09
C ALA A 91 27.91 0.30 0.80
N VAL A 92 26.99 -0.18 -0.04
CA VAL A 92 26.90 -1.61 -0.39
C VAL A 92 27.63 -1.97 -1.70
N GLY A 93 28.31 -1.00 -2.31
CA GLY A 93 29.07 -1.19 -3.55
C GLY A 93 28.20 -1.37 -4.81
N LEU A 94 26.94 -0.96 -4.78
CA LEU A 94 26.02 -1.03 -5.91
C LEU A 94 26.28 0.13 -6.86
N GLY A 95 26.46 -0.16 -8.15
CA GLY A 95 26.86 0.85 -9.14
C GLY A 95 25.83 1.95 -9.42
N GLN A 96 24.55 1.74 -9.04
CA GLN A 96 23.46 2.70 -9.19
C GLN A 96 22.48 2.56 -8.02
N PRO A 97 21.81 3.65 -7.57
CA PRO A 97 20.77 3.61 -6.55
C PRO A 97 19.46 3.05 -7.11
N SER A 98 19.40 1.73 -7.25
CA SER A 98 18.26 1.02 -7.84
C SER A 98 18.01 -0.30 -7.12
N GLY A 99 16.76 -0.72 -7.09
CA GLY A 99 16.30 -1.93 -6.42
C GLY A 99 15.52 -1.64 -5.14
N ALA A 100 15.28 -2.69 -4.36
CA ALA A 100 14.61 -2.60 -3.07
C ALA A 100 15.52 -3.18 -1.98
N LEU A 101 15.94 -2.34 -1.02
CA LEU A 101 16.74 -2.77 0.12
C LEU A 101 15.86 -3.53 1.10
N VAL A 102 16.25 -4.74 1.48
CA VAL A 102 15.60 -5.53 2.53
C VAL A 102 16.06 -5.00 3.89
N SER A 103 15.15 -4.36 4.63
CA SER A 103 15.43 -3.85 5.98
C SER A 103 15.14 -4.87 7.07
N GLU A 104 14.20 -5.78 6.82
CA GLU A 104 13.83 -6.83 7.76
C GLU A 104 13.28 -8.04 6.98
N VAL A 105 13.50 -9.24 7.53
CA VAL A 105 12.92 -10.49 7.03
C VAL A 105 12.08 -11.08 8.15
N SER A 106 10.79 -11.28 7.91
CA SER A 106 9.89 -11.83 8.91
C SER A 106 10.23 -13.30 9.20
N ASP A 107 10.25 -13.68 10.47
CA ASP A 107 10.55 -15.06 10.88
C ASP A 107 9.54 -16.06 10.31
N GLY A 108 10.05 -17.20 9.83
CA GLY A 108 9.21 -18.25 9.23
C GLY A 108 8.60 -17.91 7.86
N SER A 109 8.86 -16.70 7.34
CA SER A 109 8.41 -16.27 6.02
C SER A 109 9.05 -17.07 4.88
N PRO A 110 8.46 -17.02 3.67
CA PRO A 110 9.11 -17.60 2.50
C PRO A 110 10.50 -17.01 2.21
N ALA A 111 10.68 -15.70 2.44
CA ALA A 111 11.98 -15.05 2.32
C ALA A 111 13.03 -15.61 3.29
N ALA A 112 12.66 -15.79 4.56
CA ALA A 112 13.54 -16.39 5.56
C ALA A 112 13.95 -17.83 5.17
N LYS A 113 12.99 -18.63 4.70
CA LYS A 113 13.24 -20.02 4.25
C LYS A 113 14.15 -20.09 3.03
N ALA A 114 14.06 -19.11 2.14
CA ALA A 114 14.91 -19.00 0.96
C ALA A 114 16.32 -18.45 1.26
N GLY A 115 16.58 -18.01 2.51
CA GLY A 115 17.88 -17.46 2.90
C GLY A 115 18.11 -16.03 2.43
N ILE A 116 17.03 -15.26 2.27
CA ILE A 116 17.11 -13.79 2.09
C ILE A 116 17.55 -13.18 3.42
N GLU A 117 18.43 -12.18 3.37
CA GLU A 117 19.03 -11.54 4.54
C GLU A 117 18.75 -10.04 4.56
N THR A 118 18.67 -9.45 5.76
CA THR A 118 18.70 -8.00 5.91
C THR A 118 19.97 -7.43 5.28
N GLY A 119 19.82 -6.34 4.52
CA GLY A 119 20.91 -5.71 3.77
C GLY A 119 21.04 -6.21 2.32
N ASP A 120 20.29 -7.24 1.92
CA ASP A 120 20.14 -7.58 0.50
C ASP A 120 19.46 -6.45 -0.25
N VAL A 121 19.91 -6.18 -1.47
CA VAL A 121 19.18 -5.32 -2.41
C VAL A 121 18.56 -6.20 -3.50
N VAL A 122 17.24 -6.27 -3.55
CA VAL A 122 16.53 -6.99 -4.61
C VAL A 122 16.64 -6.20 -5.91
N THR A 123 17.17 -6.84 -6.95
CA THR A 123 17.41 -6.25 -8.28
C THR A 123 16.49 -6.84 -9.35
N SER A 124 15.96 -8.04 -9.14
CA SER A 124 14.96 -8.66 -10.02
C SER A 124 14.08 -9.67 -9.29
N PHE A 125 12.86 -9.87 -9.77
CA PHE A 125 11.92 -10.87 -9.27
C PHE A 125 11.05 -11.39 -10.42
N ALA A 126 10.86 -12.71 -10.51
CA ALA A 126 10.04 -13.36 -11.54
C ALA A 126 10.39 -12.89 -12.98
N GLY A 127 11.68 -12.68 -13.26
CA GLY A 127 12.17 -12.18 -14.55
C GLY A 127 11.98 -10.68 -14.81
N GLN A 128 11.36 -9.94 -13.87
CA GLN A 128 11.18 -8.50 -13.95
C GLN A 128 12.32 -7.77 -13.23
N GLN A 129 12.78 -6.65 -13.79
CA GLN A 129 13.76 -5.79 -13.13
C GLN A 129 13.08 -4.94 -12.06
N ILE A 130 13.64 -4.91 -10.86
CA ILE A 130 13.13 -4.10 -9.75
C ILE A 130 13.96 -2.82 -9.67
N LYS A 131 13.32 -1.67 -9.85
CA LYS A 131 14.01 -0.37 -9.78
C LYS A 131 13.80 0.32 -8.45
N ASP A 132 12.68 0.04 -7.80
CA ASP A 132 12.29 0.62 -6.51
C ASP A 132 11.43 -0.36 -5.68
N PRO A 133 11.11 -0.04 -4.42
CA PRO A 133 10.27 -0.89 -3.58
C PRO A 133 8.84 -1.14 -4.11
N LYS A 134 8.28 -0.19 -4.88
CA LYS A 134 6.92 -0.31 -5.45
C LYS A 134 6.92 -1.37 -6.54
N ASP A 135 7.96 -1.43 -7.37
CA ASP A 135 8.15 -2.49 -8.35
C ASP A 135 8.15 -3.88 -7.72
N LEU A 136 8.92 -4.08 -6.64
CA LEU A 136 8.98 -5.38 -5.97
C LEU A 136 7.62 -5.77 -5.37
N SER A 137 6.97 -4.83 -4.69
CA SER A 137 5.66 -5.09 -4.07
C SER A 137 4.61 -5.48 -5.12
N ARG A 138 4.60 -4.81 -6.28
CA ARG A 138 3.73 -5.15 -7.42
C ARG A 138 4.05 -6.53 -8.00
N ALA A 139 5.31 -6.77 -8.31
CA ALA A 139 5.74 -8.03 -8.90
C ALA A 139 5.41 -9.23 -7.99
N VAL A 140 5.58 -9.10 -6.67
CA VAL A 140 5.22 -10.13 -5.70
C VAL A 140 3.71 -10.39 -5.64
N ALA A 141 2.89 -9.33 -5.66
CA ALA A 141 1.44 -9.48 -5.57
C ALA A 141 0.81 -10.08 -6.84
N ASP A 142 1.46 -9.91 -7.99
CA ASP A 142 1.01 -10.49 -9.26
C ASP A 142 1.20 -12.01 -9.32
N VAL A 143 2.19 -12.55 -8.62
CA VAL A 143 2.51 -13.98 -8.55
C VAL A 143 1.50 -14.72 -7.66
N SER A 144 1.08 -15.89 -8.11
CA SER A 144 0.10 -16.68 -7.37
C SER A 144 0.77 -17.35 -6.17
N PRO A 145 0.17 -17.32 -4.97
CA PRO A 145 0.73 -18.04 -3.83
C PRO A 145 0.88 -19.54 -4.10
N GLY A 146 2.04 -20.09 -3.72
CA GLY A 146 2.45 -21.47 -3.97
C GLY A 146 3.33 -21.63 -5.22
N GLU A 147 3.51 -20.59 -6.02
CA GLU A 147 4.51 -20.57 -7.10
C GLU A 147 5.91 -20.32 -6.53
N THR A 148 6.92 -20.90 -7.18
CA THR A 148 8.33 -20.68 -6.85
C THR A 148 8.96 -19.80 -7.94
N GLU A 149 9.53 -18.68 -7.53
CA GLU A 149 10.09 -17.68 -8.45
C GLU A 149 11.58 -17.43 -8.20
N THR A 150 12.26 -16.91 -9.22
CA THR A 150 13.66 -16.50 -9.08
C THR A 150 13.75 -15.05 -8.62
N LEU A 151 14.43 -14.83 -7.50
CA LEU A 151 14.79 -13.53 -6.96
C LEU A 151 16.27 -13.25 -7.22
N GLY A 152 16.58 -12.16 -7.91
CA GLY A 152 17.94 -11.63 -8.01
C GLY A 152 18.19 -10.64 -6.89
N VAL A 153 19.26 -10.87 -6.12
CA VAL A 153 19.70 -9.97 -5.04
C VAL A 153 21.15 -9.57 -5.21
N TRP A 154 21.48 -8.37 -4.76
CA TRP A 154 22.84 -7.92 -4.55
C TRP A 154 23.20 -8.12 -3.08
N ARG A 155 24.16 -9.00 -2.82
CA ARG A 155 24.64 -9.35 -1.48
C ARG A 155 26.16 -9.22 -1.44
N LYS A 156 26.68 -8.40 -0.52
CA LYS A 156 28.13 -8.27 -0.27
C LYS A 156 28.96 -8.03 -1.54
N GLY A 157 28.46 -7.17 -2.44
CA GLY A 157 29.17 -6.81 -3.67
C GLY A 157 28.97 -7.78 -4.84
N GLN A 158 28.06 -8.75 -4.74
CA GLN A 158 27.84 -9.78 -5.76
C GLN A 158 26.35 -9.96 -6.08
N ASN A 159 26.06 -10.30 -7.34
CA ASN A 159 24.74 -10.72 -7.76
C ASN A 159 24.52 -12.20 -7.41
N VAL A 160 23.49 -12.48 -6.62
CA VAL A 160 23.07 -13.82 -6.21
C VAL A 160 21.65 -14.06 -6.74
N LYS A 161 21.39 -15.27 -7.23
CA LYS A 161 20.04 -15.70 -7.58
C LYS A 161 19.54 -16.69 -6.54
N ILE A 162 18.35 -16.43 -6.01
CA ILE A 162 17.71 -17.20 -4.95
C ILE A 162 16.36 -17.68 -5.48
N SER A 163 16.09 -18.97 -5.34
CA SER A 163 14.75 -19.52 -5.59
C SER A 163 13.91 -19.30 -4.33
N VAL A 164 12.75 -18.66 -4.47
CA VAL A 164 11.89 -18.32 -3.33
C VAL A 164 10.46 -18.74 -3.62
N ASP A 165 9.83 -19.40 -2.66
CA ASP A 165 8.42 -19.70 -2.72
C ASP A 165 7.62 -18.42 -2.43
N VAL A 166 6.53 -18.22 -3.14
CA VAL A 166 5.62 -17.11 -2.87
C VAL A 166 4.53 -17.60 -1.93
N GLY A 167 4.48 -17.03 -0.74
CA GLY A 167 3.47 -17.33 0.27
C GLY A 167 2.12 -16.68 -0.03
N ARG A 168 1.12 -17.03 0.77
CA ARG A 168 -0.16 -16.30 0.81
C ARG A 168 -0.01 -15.11 1.74
N ASN A 169 -0.48 -13.94 1.33
CA ASN A 169 -0.76 -12.86 2.26
C ASN A 169 -1.99 -13.29 3.09
N GLY A 170 -1.76 -13.92 4.24
CA GLY A 170 -2.81 -14.22 5.23
C GLY A 170 -3.15 -12.96 6.02
N ASP A 171 -4.36 -12.89 6.55
CA ASP A 171 -5.03 -11.73 7.18
C ASP A 171 -4.32 -11.06 8.39
N ASP A 172 -3.04 -11.35 8.63
CA ASP A 172 -2.24 -10.83 9.74
C ASP A 172 -1.32 -9.65 9.35
N VAL A 173 -1.34 -9.21 8.09
CA VAL A 173 -0.89 -7.85 7.77
C VAL A 173 -2.14 -7.00 7.80
N GLU A 174 -2.32 -6.23 8.88
CA GLU A 174 -3.22 -5.09 8.93
C GLU A 174 -2.99 -4.28 7.66
N THR A 175 -3.80 -4.56 6.63
CA THR A 175 -4.06 -3.60 5.57
C THR A 175 -4.40 -2.33 6.31
N ALA A 176 -3.59 -1.29 6.12
CA ALA A 176 -3.99 0.08 6.40
C ALA A 176 -5.16 0.41 5.47
N SER A 177 -6.31 -0.21 5.77
CA SER A 177 -7.60 0.25 5.37
C SER A 177 -7.70 1.61 6.03
N ALA A 178 -7.63 2.65 5.22
CA ALA A 178 -8.36 3.87 5.53
C ALA A 178 -9.84 3.45 5.69
N GLY A 179 -10.18 3.01 6.89
CA GLY A 179 -11.49 2.54 7.28
C GLY A 179 -12.45 3.72 7.34
N GLY A 180 -12.93 4.14 6.17
CA GLY A 180 -14.16 4.92 6.04
C GLY A 180 -15.37 3.99 6.10
N GLY A 181 -15.65 3.45 7.30
CA GLY A 181 -16.98 2.95 7.68
C GLY A 181 -17.70 4.01 8.52
N PRO A 182 -19.04 4.04 8.57
CA PRO A 182 -19.80 5.24 8.94
C PRO A 182 -19.55 5.65 10.38
N GLU A 183 -18.68 6.66 10.56
CA GLU A 183 -18.60 7.40 11.80
C GLU A 183 -19.92 8.16 11.97
N THR A 184 -20.72 7.66 12.89
CA THR A 184 -21.64 8.52 13.62
C THR A 184 -20.77 9.61 14.24
N PRO A 185 -21.02 10.91 14.01
CA PRO A 185 -20.09 11.95 14.44
C PRO A 185 -20.10 12.05 15.97
N SER A 186 -19.23 11.30 16.64
CA SER A 186 -18.78 11.63 17.98
C SER A 186 -17.75 12.74 17.84
N ALA A 187 -18.20 13.96 18.12
CA ALA A 187 -17.35 15.13 18.22
C ALA A 187 -16.25 14.90 19.26
N GLN A 188 -15.04 14.56 18.79
CA GLN A 188 -13.79 14.67 19.55
C GLN A 188 -12.61 14.40 18.61
N GLN A 189 -12.03 15.48 18.08
CA GLN A 189 -10.58 15.76 18.12
C GLN A 189 -10.28 16.91 17.16
N GLY A 190 -10.36 18.11 17.74
CA GLY A 190 -9.89 19.34 17.11
C GLY A 190 -8.38 19.32 16.87
N LEU A 191 -8.02 20.09 15.85
CA LEU A 191 -6.68 20.43 15.37
C LEU A 191 -5.63 20.51 16.49
N ARG A 192 -4.60 19.66 16.42
CA ARG A 192 -3.34 19.92 17.10
C ARG A 192 -2.53 20.94 16.28
N ALA A 193 -2.75 22.21 16.55
CA ALA A 193 -1.72 23.23 16.33
C ALA A 193 -0.61 23.04 17.38
N PRO A 194 0.68 23.27 17.06
CA PRO A 194 1.74 23.15 18.03
C PRO A 194 1.65 24.32 19.03
N ALA A 195 1.28 24.03 20.26
CA ALA A 195 1.27 25.02 21.33
C ALA A 195 1.87 24.43 22.62
N ILE A 196 2.69 25.26 23.25
CA ILE A 196 3.50 25.00 24.44
C ILE A 196 2.66 24.36 25.55
N GLY A 197 2.96 23.08 25.87
CA GLY A 197 2.79 22.47 27.20
C GLY A 197 1.40 22.47 27.86
N LEU A 198 0.33 22.88 27.17
CA LEU A 198 -1.03 22.94 27.70
C LEU A 198 -1.99 22.35 26.67
N GLY A 199 -2.58 21.20 27.02
CA GLY A 199 -3.66 20.58 26.27
C GLY A 199 -5.00 21.09 26.79
N LEU A 200 -5.83 21.62 25.89
CA LEU A 200 -7.25 21.86 26.15
C LEU A 200 -8.03 20.65 25.65
N MET A 201 -8.98 20.18 26.45
CA MET A 201 -9.97 19.18 26.05
C MET A 201 -11.36 19.65 26.46
N ASP A 202 -12.37 19.22 25.71
CA ASP A 202 -13.76 19.51 26.03
C ASP A 202 -14.14 18.88 27.39
N VAL A 203 -14.89 19.61 28.21
CA VAL A 203 -15.37 19.11 29.51
C VAL A 203 -16.54 18.16 29.26
N THR A 204 -16.22 16.88 29.10
CA THR A 204 -17.20 15.79 29.04
C THR A 204 -17.89 15.59 30.39
N PRO A 205 -19.09 14.97 30.41
CA PRO A 205 -19.79 14.67 31.67
C PRO A 205 -18.92 13.90 32.68
N ASP A 206 -18.13 12.94 32.19
CA ASP A 206 -17.26 12.10 33.02
C ASP A 206 -16.11 12.91 33.65
N VAL A 207 -15.49 13.82 32.87
CA VAL A 207 -14.46 14.73 33.37
C VAL A 207 -15.03 15.71 34.39
N ARG A 208 -16.26 16.20 34.16
CA ARG A 208 -16.94 17.12 35.09
C ARG A 208 -17.17 16.47 36.46
N GLN A 209 -17.57 15.20 36.45
CA GLN A 209 -17.83 14.44 37.66
C GLN A 209 -16.52 14.11 38.41
N ALA A 210 -15.46 13.75 37.69
CA ALA A 210 -14.14 13.54 38.29
C ALA A 210 -13.54 14.81 38.92
N MET A 211 -13.83 15.98 38.34
CA MET A 211 -13.31 17.28 38.80
C MET A 211 -14.29 18.04 39.71
N ASN A 212 -15.44 17.45 40.05
CA ASN A 212 -16.48 18.00 40.93
C ASN A 212 -16.92 19.43 40.56
N LEU A 213 -17.09 19.70 39.27
CA LEU A 213 -17.48 21.02 38.78
C LEU A 213 -19.01 21.18 38.77
N ALA A 214 -19.49 22.39 39.04
CA ALA A 214 -20.92 22.70 39.08
C ALA A 214 -21.60 22.54 37.71
N PRO A 215 -22.90 22.16 37.66
CA PRO A 215 -23.67 22.17 36.43
C PRO A 215 -23.92 23.60 35.94
N ASN A 216 -24.04 23.78 34.63
CA ASN A 216 -24.54 25.03 34.04
C ASN A 216 -26.06 25.14 34.22
#